data_AF-A0A849WZL3-F1
#
_entry.id   AF-A0A849WZL3-F1
#
_cell.length_a   1.000
_cell.length_b   1.000
_cell.length_c   1.000
_cell.angle_alpha   90.00
_cell.angle_beta   90.00
_cell.angle_gamma   90.00
#
_symmetry.space_group_name_H-M   'P 1'
#
loop_
_entity.id
_entity.type
_entity.pdbx_description
1 polymer ?
#
loop_
_entity_poly.entity_id
_entity_poly.type
_entity_poly.pdbx_seq_one_letter_code
_entity_poly.pdbx_strand_id
1 'polypeptide(L)'
;MRAMIALVAISILALSGCKATQALDATIGMQGQMSSMIGTTKEMQTETSKLTEGIRLQKVGEGLKMLNDPVNGKNFFPPSPALLAGSKLFGENATSIELVEFFYATMKEVETTEIPEWVDTDAEKSAFAKELMRHNAVRVSALQAIAAHIPQSTVEQIMREQLFGGRGRFEDTAYQMLMLRAQFLKSYFLQEGVLATAPDNVGELDKAHDYLTKLFFVIDLPDAAKVAYKLSTKYLPKNFLREVNAKNEDFVKESVKFWRKLRNAVSDNFPAEKLAGLSPDDQRLVAMVREAADRNWEQRK
;
A
#
# COMPACT_ATOMS: atom_id res chain seq x y z
N MET A 1 -79.80 30.58 37.45
CA MET A 1 -80.25 29.20 37.18
C MET A 1 -80.11 28.95 35.67
N ARG A 2 -79.07 28.20 35.29
CA ARG A 2 -78.84 27.46 34.02
C ARG A 2 -79.45 28.05 32.72
N ALA A 3 -78.76 29.02 32.12
CA ALA A 3 -78.95 29.40 30.72
C ALA A 3 -77.65 29.91 30.07
N MET A 4 -76.50 29.27 30.38
CA MET A 4 -75.20 29.76 29.89
C MET A 4 -74.16 28.64 29.70
N ILE A 5 -74.55 27.49 29.12
CA ILE A 5 -73.62 26.37 28.82
C ILE A 5 -73.79 25.81 27.39
N ALA A 6 -74.79 26.23 26.61
CA ALA A 6 -75.07 25.60 25.30
C ALA A 6 -74.51 26.33 24.06
N LEU A 7 -73.67 27.37 24.21
CA LEU A 7 -73.20 28.18 23.07
C LEU A 7 -71.66 28.23 22.89
N VAL A 8 -70.91 27.43 23.65
CA VAL A 8 -69.44 27.35 23.52
C VAL A 8 -68.97 26.02 22.90
N ALA A 9 -69.82 24.99 22.83
CA ALA A 9 -69.41 23.66 22.37
C ALA A 9 -69.51 23.41 20.86
N ILE A 10 -70.17 24.28 20.09
CA ILE A 10 -70.36 24.08 18.63
C ILE A 10 -69.38 24.91 17.79
N SER A 11 -68.73 25.93 18.36
CA SER A 11 -67.77 26.78 17.63
C SER A 11 -66.34 26.21 17.57
N ILE A 12 -66.05 25.09 18.23
CA ILE A 12 -64.70 24.48 18.25
C ILE A 12 -64.57 23.28 17.29
N LEU A 13 -65.68 22.70 16.81
CA LEU A 13 -65.63 21.57 15.86
C LEU A 13 -65.61 21.97 14.37
N ALA A 14 -65.79 23.26 14.05
CA ALA A 14 -65.73 23.75 12.65
C ALA A 14 -64.35 24.29 12.23
N LEU A 15 -63.39 24.42 13.15
CA LEU A 15 -62.06 24.99 12.87
C LEU A 15 -60.91 23.97 12.83
N SER A 16 -61.16 22.70 13.18
CA SER A 16 -60.16 21.62 13.15
C SER A 16 -60.22 20.74 11.90
N GLY A 17 -61.28 20.82 11.09
CA GLY A 17 -61.47 19.95 9.92
C GLY A 17 -60.73 20.34 8.63
N CYS A 18 -60.31 21.60 8.47
CA CYS A 18 -59.68 22.07 7.23
C CYS A 18 -58.14 22.19 7.34
N LYS A 19 -57.59 22.22 8.57
CA LYS A 19 -56.13 22.27 8.81
C LYS A 19 -55.52 20.90 9.12
N ALA A 20 -56.30 19.94 9.64
CA ALA A 20 -55.81 18.58 9.88
C ALA A 20 -55.62 17.79 8.57
N THR A 21 -56.47 17.99 7.57
CA THR A 21 -56.32 17.41 6.23
C THR A 21 -55.18 18.04 5.44
N GLN A 22 -54.99 19.37 5.50
CA GLN A 22 -53.82 20.02 4.91
C GLN A 22 -52.51 19.65 5.59
N ALA A 23 -52.51 19.40 6.91
CA ALA A 23 -51.33 18.88 7.60
C ALA A 23 -51.05 17.41 7.26
N LEU A 24 -52.07 16.56 7.13
CA LEU A 24 -51.92 15.17 6.68
C LEU A 24 -51.47 15.07 5.21
N ASP A 25 -52.04 15.87 4.30
CA ASP A 25 -51.63 15.93 2.89
C ASP A 25 -50.23 16.53 2.72
N ALA A 26 -49.85 17.50 3.54
CA ALA A 26 -48.47 18.00 3.58
C ALA A 26 -47.49 16.96 4.14
N THR A 27 -47.91 16.12 5.09
CA THR A 27 -47.07 15.05 5.64
C THR A 27 -46.91 13.88 4.66
N ILE A 28 -47.97 13.52 3.93
CA ILE A 28 -47.94 12.51 2.85
C ILE A 28 -47.12 13.02 1.66
N GLY A 29 -47.27 14.31 1.29
CA GLY A 29 -46.46 14.98 0.28
C GLY A 29 -44.97 15.08 0.65
N MET A 30 -44.66 15.37 1.92
CA MET A 30 -43.29 15.35 2.44
C MET A 30 -42.70 13.93 2.48
N GLN A 31 -43.47 12.89 2.83
CA GLN A 31 -43.00 11.50 2.75
C GLN A 31 -42.73 11.07 1.30
N GLY A 32 -43.55 11.50 0.34
CA GLY A 32 -43.30 11.29 -1.09
C GLY A 32 -42.05 12.00 -1.59
N GLN A 33 -41.85 13.26 -1.20
CA GLN A 33 -40.64 14.02 -1.54
C GLN A 33 -39.39 13.48 -0.86
N MET A 34 -39.48 13.02 0.40
CA MET A 34 -38.37 12.41 1.13
C MET A 34 -38.01 11.04 0.55
N SER A 35 -39.01 10.24 0.13
CA SER A 35 -38.78 8.97 -0.56
C SER A 35 -38.17 9.17 -1.95
N SER A 36 -38.62 10.19 -2.69
CA SER A 36 -38.03 10.59 -3.97
C SER A 36 -36.59 11.08 -3.79
N MET A 37 -36.33 11.93 -2.79
CA MET A 37 -35.00 12.42 -2.47
C MET A 37 -34.05 11.31 -1.99
N ILE A 38 -34.54 10.33 -1.21
CA ILE A 38 -33.78 9.12 -0.86
C ILE A 38 -33.49 8.30 -2.13
N GLY A 39 -34.45 8.19 -3.05
CA GLY A 39 -34.28 7.55 -4.35
C GLY A 39 -33.18 8.21 -5.18
N THR A 40 -33.28 9.52 -5.42
CA THR A 40 -32.28 10.32 -6.14
C THR A 40 -30.92 10.30 -5.46
N THR A 41 -30.87 10.29 -4.12
CA THR A 41 -29.61 10.19 -3.36
C THR A 41 -28.96 8.83 -3.56
N LYS A 42 -29.74 7.73 -3.55
CA LYS A 42 -29.24 6.38 -3.83
C LYS A 42 -28.75 6.24 -5.28
N GLU A 43 -29.48 6.80 -6.23
CA GLU A 43 -29.09 6.80 -7.65
C GLU A 43 -27.80 7.60 -7.86
N MET A 44 -27.71 8.81 -7.31
CA MET A 44 -26.52 9.65 -7.36
C MET A 44 -25.32 9.00 -6.66
N GLN A 45 -25.55 8.34 -5.52
CA GLN A 45 -24.51 7.57 -4.82
C GLN A 45 -24.02 6.39 -5.69
N THR A 46 -24.94 5.71 -6.39
CA THR A 46 -24.61 4.62 -7.30
C THR A 46 -23.81 5.11 -8.50
N GLU A 47 -24.24 6.19 -9.15
CA GLU A 47 -23.52 6.77 -10.29
C GLU A 47 -22.15 7.33 -9.89
N THR A 48 -22.05 7.97 -8.72
CA THR A 48 -20.77 8.43 -8.16
C THR A 48 -19.84 7.25 -7.87
N SER A 49 -20.37 6.14 -7.36
CA SER A 49 -19.59 4.92 -7.12
C SER A 49 -19.07 4.33 -8.44
N LYS A 50 -19.89 4.28 -9.48
CA LYS A 50 -19.48 3.81 -10.82
C LYS A 50 -18.41 4.70 -11.43
N LEU A 51 -18.57 6.02 -11.35
CA LEU A 51 -17.57 6.97 -11.86
C LEU A 51 -16.23 6.82 -11.11
N THR A 52 -16.29 6.72 -9.78
CA THR A 52 -15.10 6.52 -8.95
C THR A 52 -14.38 5.23 -9.32
N GLU A 53 -15.13 4.14 -9.52
CA GLU A 53 -14.57 2.85 -9.96
C GLU A 53 -14.00 2.93 -11.38
N GLY A 54 -14.67 3.62 -12.30
CA GLY A 54 -14.16 3.84 -13.65
C GLY A 54 -12.82 4.58 -13.67
N ILE A 55 -12.68 5.63 -12.85
CA ILE A 55 -11.42 6.37 -12.68
C ILE A 55 -10.33 5.47 -12.07
N ARG A 56 -10.68 4.68 -11.06
CA ARG A 56 -9.76 3.73 -10.42
C ARG A 56 -9.23 2.72 -11.44
N LEU A 57 -10.12 2.07 -12.21
CA LEU A 57 -9.76 1.10 -13.25
C LEU A 57 -8.91 1.73 -14.35
N GLN A 58 -9.20 2.97 -14.76
CA GLN A 58 -8.35 3.69 -15.71
C GLN A 58 -6.93 3.86 -15.18
N LYS A 59 -6.77 4.28 -13.92
CA LYS A 59 -5.44 4.46 -13.29
C LYS A 59 -4.70 3.14 -13.16
N VAL A 60 -5.39 2.06 -12.79
CA VAL A 60 -4.82 0.70 -12.72
C VAL A 60 -4.36 0.26 -14.11
N GLY A 61 -5.20 0.43 -15.14
CA GLY A 61 -4.88 0.07 -16.52
C GLY A 61 -3.72 0.90 -17.10
N GLU A 62 -3.67 2.19 -16.81
CA GLU A 62 -2.56 3.07 -17.19
C GLU A 62 -1.26 2.69 -16.48
N GLY A 63 -1.33 2.40 -15.17
CA GLY A 63 -0.20 1.87 -14.40
C GLY A 63 0.35 0.59 -15.03
N LEU A 64 -0.50 -0.38 -15.37
CA LEU A 64 -0.09 -1.61 -16.05
C LEU A 64 0.53 -1.35 -17.42
N LYS A 65 -0.03 -0.44 -18.21
CA LYS A 65 0.55 -0.06 -19.52
C LYS A 65 1.95 0.51 -19.35
N MET A 66 2.13 1.40 -18.37
CA MET A 66 3.43 2.00 -18.08
C MET A 66 4.43 0.95 -17.58
N LEU A 67 4.03 0.04 -16.70
CA LEU A 67 4.89 -1.03 -16.18
C LEU A 67 5.41 -1.95 -17.30
N ASN A 68 4.56 -2.27 -18.28
CA ASN A 68 4.89 -3.11 -19.43
C ASN A 68 5.58 -2.38 -20.58
N ASP A 69 5.91 -1.09 -20.42
CA ASP A 69 6.65 -0.35 -21.45
C ASP A 69 8.05 -0.97 -21.66
N PRO A 70 8.43 -1.34 -22.91
CA PRO A 70 9.75 -1.89 -23.21
C PRO A 70 10.93 -1.04 -22.73
N VAL A 71 10.74 0.28 -22.60
CA VAL A 71 11.77 1.21 -22.09
C VAL A 71 12.16 0.88 -20.65
N ASN A 72 11.25 0.32 -19.85
CA ASN A 72 11.54 -0.08 -18.47
C ASN A 72 12.47 -1.29 -18.37
N GLY A 73 12.66 -2.03 -19.46
CA GLY A 73 13.58 -3.16 -19.47
C GLY A 73 15.05 -2.75 -19.28
N LYS A 74 15.42 -1.51 -19.60
CA LYS A 74 16.83 -1.12 -19.74
C LYS A 74 17.57 -1.00 -18.42
N ASN A 75 16.91 -0.50 -17.37
CA ASN A 75 17.48 -0.27 -16.05
C ASN A 75 16.62 -0.94 -15.00
N PHE A 76 17.20 -1.86 -14.22
CA PHE A 76 16.49 -2.56 -13.13
C PHE A 76 16.74 -1.91 -11.76
N PHE A 77 17.86 -1.21 -11.57
CA PHE A 77 18.16 -0.46 -10.36
C PHE A 77 19.09 0.75 -10.64
N PRO A 78 18.74 1.97 -10.19
CA PRO A 78 17.41 2.35 -9.71
C PRO A 78 16.35 2.09 -10.79
N PRO A 79 15.09 1.81 -10.42
CA PRO A 79 14.02 1.65 -11.40
C PRO A 79 13.86 2.93 -12.23
N SER A 80 13.48 2.79 -13.50
CA SER A 80 13.26 3.95 -14.37
C SER A 80 12.15 4.86 -13.80
N PRO A 81 12.18 6.19 -14.08
CA PRO A 81 11.09 7.08 -13.68
C PRO A 81 9.71 6.63 -14.19
N ALA A 82 9.64 6.03 -15.38
CA ALA A 82 8.40 5.50 -15.93
C ALA A 82 7.90 4.26 -15.16
N LEU A 83 8.80 3.36 -14.76
CA LEU A 83 8.47 2.22 -13.91
C LEU A 83 7.97 2.69 -12.53
N LEU A 84 8.61 3.69 -11.93
CA LEU A 84 8.17 4.29 -10.67
C LEU A 84 6.78 4.93 -10.79
N ALA A 85 6.54 5.71 -11.85
CA ALA A 85 5.25 6.35 -12.09
C ALA A 85 4.13 5.30 -12.31
N GLY A 86 4.39 4.28 -13.11
CA GLY A 86 3.45 3.17 -13.33
C GLY A 86 3.19 2.37 -12.06
N SER A 87 4.23 2.09 -11.28
CA SER A 87 4.14 1.39 -9.99
C SER A 87 3.30 2.16 -8.98
N LYS A 88 3.46 3.49 -8.93
CA LYS A 88 2.67 4.37 -8.07
C LYS A 88 1.21 4.37 -8.49
N LEU A 89 0.92 4.58 -9.78
CA LEU A 89 -0.45 4.56 -10.30
C LEU A 89 -1.15 3.23 -10.01
N PHE A 90 -0.48 2.11 -10.24
CA PHE A 90 -1.04 0.80 -9.94
C PHE A 90 -1.20 0.58 -8.43
N GLY A 91 -0.13 0.76 -7.66
CA GLY A 91 -0.09 0.48 -6.22
C GLY A 91 -1.07 1.31 -5.39
N GLU A 92 -1.28 2.58 -5.74
CA GLU A 92 -2.20 3.49 -5.02
C GLU A 92 -3.68 3.26 -5.34
N ASN A 93 -4.00 2.59 -6.45
CA ASN A 93 -5.38 2.49 -6.96
C ASN A 93 -5.90 1.05 -7.08
N ALA A 94 -5.02 0.04 -7.08
CA ALA A 94 -5.42 -1.35 -7.05
C ALA A 94 -6.00 -1.73 -5.68
N THR A 95 -7.03 -2.57 -5.69
CA THR A 95 -7.65 -3.14 -4.49
C THR A 95 -6.72 -4.17 -3.82
N SER A 96 -7.01 -4.54 -2.57
CA SER A 96 -6.23 -5.55 -1.85
C SER A 96 -6.13 -6.87 -2.62
N ILE A 97 -7.24 -7.33 -3.21
CA ILE A 97 -7.29 -8.59 -3.96
C ILE A 97 -6.55 -8.49 -5.30
N GLU A 98 -6.73 -7.41 -6.07
CA GLU A 98 -6.02 -7.21 -7.34
C GLU A 98 -4.50 -7.17 -7.11
N LEU A 99 -4.04 -6.51 -6.04
CA LEU A 99 -2.63 -6.46 -5.67
C LEU A 99 -2.09 -7.87 -5.37
N VAL A 100 -2.77 -8.61 -4.50
CA VAL A 100 -2.31 -9.95 -4.08
C VAL A 100 -2.31 -10.93 -5.26
N GLU A 101 -3.35 -10.91 -6.10
CA GLU A 101 -3.41 -11.76 -7.30
C GLU A 101 -2.34 -11.38 -8.33
N PHE A 102 -2.12 -10.08 -8.54
CA PHE A 102 -1.08 -9.59 -9.45
C PHE A 102 0.32 -10.00 -8.99
N PHE A 103 0.63 -9.87 -7.70
CA PHE A 103 1.91 -10.31 -7.14
C PHE A 103 2.07 -11.83 -7.28
N TYR A 104 1.04 -12.60 -6.92
CA TYR A 104 1.08 -14.05 -7.04
C TYR A 104 1.33 -14.49 -8.49
N ALA A 105 0.58 -13.96 -9.45
CA ALA A 105 0.72 -14.30 -10.86
C ALA A 105 2.12 -13.92 -11.39
N THR A 106 2.57 -12.70 -11.12
CA THR A 106 3.87 -12.21 -11.60
C THR A 106 5.03 -13.01 -11.01
N MET A 107 4.99 -13.28 -9.70
CA MET A 107 6.00 -14.10 -9.04
C MET A 107 5.99 -15.53 -9.57
N LYS A 108 4.79 -16.10 -9.79
CA LYS A 108 4.65 -17.42 -10.40
C LYS A 108 5.28 -17.48 -11.78
N GLU A 109 5.03 -16.47 -12.62
CA GLU A 109 5.67 -16.39 -13.93
C GLU A 109 7.20 -16.30 -13.82
N VAL A 110 7.73 -15.51 -12.89
CA VAL A 110 9.19 -15.42 -12.65
C VAL A 110 9.77 -16.78 -12.28
N GLU A 111 9.06 -17.57 -11.46
CA GLU A 111 9.49 -18.91 -11.05
C GLU A 111 9.38 -19.95 -12.16
N THR A 112 8.34 -19.86 -13.00
CA THR A 112 7.98 -20.90 -13.97
C THR A 112 8.35 -20.58 -15.42
N THR A 113 8.84 -19.39 -15.75
CA THR A 113 9.25 -19.09 -17.14
C THR A 113 10.45 -19.95 -17.53
N GLU A 114 10.30 -20.68 -18.64
CA GLU A 114 11.24 -21.68 -19.12
C GLU A 114 11.95 -21.24 -20.42
N ILE A 115 13.19 -21.69 -20.64
CA ILE A 115 13.84 -21.55 -21.96
C ILE A 115 13.09 -22.47 -22.92
N PRO A 116 12.58 -21.96 -24.06
CA PRO A 116 11.82 -22.80 -24.98
C PRO A 116 12.64 -23.97 -25.49
N GLU A 117 11.98 -25.13 -25.67
CA GLU A 117 12.63 -26.37 -26.11
C GLU A 117 13.27 -26.26 -27.49
N TRP A 118 12.81 -25.32 -28.33
CA TRP A 118 13.37 -25.06 -29.67
C TRP A 118 14.73 -24.35 -29.65
N VAL A 119 15.19 -23.87 -28.50
CA VAL A 119 16.52 -23.26 -28.35
C VAL A 119 17.54 -24.38 -28.20
N ASP A 120 18.21 -24.75 -29.29
CA ASP A 120 19.00 -26.00 -29.34
C ASP A 120 20.45 -25.82 -28.90
N THR A 121 21.09 -24.70 -29.25
CA THR A 121 22.53 -24.53 -28.97
C THR A 121 22.80 -23.97 -27.58
N ASP A 122 23.93 -24.36 -26.98
CA ASP A 122 24.35 -23.84 -25.66
C ASP A 122 24.57 -22.32 -25.67
N ALA A 123 25.02 -21.77 -26.80
CA ALA A 123 25.19 -20.33 -26.98
C ALA A 123 23.84 -19.59 -26.95
N GLU A 124 22.82 -20.12 -27.65
CA GLU A 124 21.48 -19.53 -27.65
C GLU A 124 20.79 -19.71 -26.30
N LYS A 125 20.92 -20.87 -25.65
CA LYS A 125 20.42 -21.10 -24.29
C LYS A 125 21.02 -20.10 -23.30
N SER A 126 22.32 -19.84 -23.40
CA SER A 126 23.02 -18.87 -22.57
C SER A 126 22.53 -17.43 -22.82
N ALA A 127 22.35 -17.04 -24.08
CA ALA A 127 21.81 -15.73 -24.44
C ALA A 127 20.36 -15.55 -23.95
N PHE A 128 19.52 -16.58 -24.14
CA PHE A 128 18.13 -16.58 -23.68
C PHE A 128 18.04 -16.53 -22.16
N ALA A 129 18.89 -17.28 -21.45
CA ALA A 129 18.96 -17.26 -19.99
C ALA A 129 19.30 -15.85 -19.47
N LYS A 130 20.27 -15.15 -20.08
CA LYS A 130 20.62 -13.77 -19.70
C LYS A 130 19.46 -12.81 -19.91
N GLU A 131 18.78 -12.91 -21.04
CA GLU A 131 17.63 -12.07 -21.34
C GLU A 131 16.44 -12.35 -20.40
N LEU A 132 16.18 -13.63 -20.11
CA LEU A 132 15.18 -14.05 -19.14
C LEU A 132 15.50 -13.53 -17.72
N MET A 133 16.76 -13.62 -17.29
CA MET A 133 17.19 -13.05 -16.01
C MET A 133 16.97 -11.54 -15.96
N ARG A 134 17.29 -10.82 -17.04
CA ARG A 134 17.05 -9.38 -17.15
C ARG A 134 15.56 -9.06 -17.04
N HIS A 135 14.72 -9.77 -17.78
CA HIS A 135 13.27 -9.60 -17.75
C HIS A 135 12.68 -9.89 -16.35
N ASN A 136 13.13 -10.96 -15.69
CA ASN A 136 12.70 -11.30 -14.34
C ASN A 136 13.17 -10.25 -13.31
N ALA A 137 14.38 -9.70 -13.46
CA ALA A 137 14.86 -8.62 -12.59
C ALA A 137 14.01 -7.36 -12.70
N VAL A 138 13.59 -7.00 -13.93
CA VAL A 138 12.68 -5.86 -14.17
C VAL A 138 11.32 -6.09 -13.51
N ARG A 139 10.77 -7.30 -13.62
CA ARG A 139 9.51 -7.68 -12.96
C ARG A 139 9.59 -7.60 -11.44
N VAL A 140 10.65 -8.13 -10.85
CA VAL A 140 10.87 -8.06 -9.39
C VAL A 140 11.04 -6.60 -8.94
N SER A 141 11.79 -5.80 -9.69
CA SER A 141 11.96 -4.36 -9.42
C SER A 141 10.62 -3.60 -9.49
N ALA A 142 9.78 -3.92 -10.46
CA ALA A 142 8.41 -3.39 -10.54
C ALA A 142 7.56 -3.79 -9.32
N LEU A 143 7.59 -5.06 -8.90
CA LEU A 143 6.85 -5.51 -7.71
C LEU A 143 7.35 -4.82 -6.43
N GLN A 144 8.67 -4.60 -6.30
CA GLN A 144 9.24 -3.83 -5.18
C GLN A 144 8.73 -2.39 -5.17
N ALA A 145 8.75 -1.71 -6.32
CA ALA A 145 8.25 -0.34 -6.44
C ALA A 145 6.74 -0.25 -6.18
N ILE A 146 5.94 -1.18 -6.71
CA ILE A 146 4.49 -1.25 -6.44
C ILE A 146 4.27 -1.41 -4.94
N ALA A 147 4.94 -2.38 -4.31
CA ALA A 147 4.78 -2.69 -2.90
C ALA A 147 5.07 -1.49 -1.98
N ALA A 148 6.04 -0.65 -2.35
CA ALA A 148 6.35 0.59 -1.66
C ALA A 148 5.26 1.67 -1.76
N HIS A 149 4.54 1.70 -2.88
CA HIS A 149 3.47 2.68 -3.14
C HIS A 149 2.08 2.24 -2.67
N ILE A 150 1.89 0.98 -2.24
CA ILE A 150 0.60 0.53 -1.69
C ILE A 150 0.23 1.39 -0.46
N PRO A 151 -0.99 1.96 -0.39
CA PRO A 151 -1.45 2.70 0.78
C PRO A 151 -1.40 1.84 2.03
N GLN A 152 -1.03 2.43 3.17
CA GLN A 152 -0.87 1.68 4.42
C GLN A 152 -2.17 0.98 4.85
N SER A 153 -3.32 1.63 4.66
CA SER A 153 -4.65 1.05 4.91
C SER A 153 -4.91 -0.22 4.08
N THR A 154 -4.44 -0.24 2.82
CA THR A 154 -4.56 -1.39 1.92
C THR A 154 -3.60 -2.51 2.32
N VAL A 155 -2.38 -2.18 2.77
CA VAL A 155 -1.45 -3.18 3.35
C VAL A 155 -2.07 -3.84 4.58
N GLU A 156 -2.62 -3.05 5.50
CA GLU A 156 -3.29 -3.58 6.70
C GLU A 156 -4.50 -4.44 6.34
N GLN A 157 -5.25 -4.07 5.30
CA GLN A 157 -6.34 -4.89 4.78
C GLN A 157 -5.84 -6.24 4.26
N ILE A 158 -4.81 -6.25 3.41
CA ILE A 158 -4.17 -7.49 2.92
C ILE A 158 -3.72 -8.36 4.09
N MET A 159 -3.14 -7.77 5.12
CA MET A 159 -2.69 -8.51 6.30
C MET A 159 -3.83 -9.13 7.09
N ARG A 160 -4.91 -8.37 7.34
CA ARG A 160 -6.10 -8.91 8.01
C ARG A 160 -6.70 -10.06 7.21
N GLU A 161 -6.81 -9.91 5.90
CA GLU A 161 -7.44 -10.90 5.00
C GLU A 161 -6.55 -12.13 4.78
N GLN A 162 -5.24 -11.97 4.59
CA GLN A 162 -4.36 -13.05 4.15
C GLN A 162 -3.52 -13.69 5.28
N LEU A 163 -3.16 -12.93 6.32
CA LEU A 163 -2.26 -13.41 7.38
C LEU A 163 -3.01 -13.76 8.67
N PHE A 164 -3.93 -12.88 9.12
CA PHE A 164 -4.55 -13.01 10.44
C PHE A 164 -5.96 -13.62 10.42
N GLY A 165 -6.67 -13.57 9.29
CA GLY A 165 -8.05 -14.05 9.15
C GLY A 165 -8.23 -15.58 9.10
N GLY A 166 -7.17 -16.35 9.30
CA GLY A 166 -7.16 -17.81 9.16
C GLY A 166 -6.67 -18.24 7.78
N ARG A 167 -5.34 -18.45 7.66
CA ARG A 167 -4.59 -18.92 6.46
C ARG A 167 -5.25 -18.52 5.14
N GLY A 168 -5.13 -17.23 4.79
CA GLY A 168 -5.61 -16.78 3.50
C GLY A 168 -4.93 -17.54 2.36
N ARG A 169 -5.65 -17.68 1.25
CA ARG A 169 -5.15 -18.39 0.05
C ARG A 169 -3.79 -17.89 -0.41
N PHE A 170 -3.46 -16.63 -0.14
CA PHE A 170 -2.24 -15.97 -0.58
C PHE A 170 -1.36 -15.53 0.59
N GLU A 171 -1.34 -16.29 1.69
CA GLU A 171 -0.50 -16.00 2.88
C GLU A 171 0.98 -15.75 2.49
N ASP A 172 1.56 -16.65 1.69
CA ASP A 172 2.95 -16.53 1.22
C ASP A 172 3.17 -15.26 0.38
N THR A 173 2.25 -14.97 -0.54
CA THR A 173 2.31 -13.76 -1.37
C THR A 173 2.24 -12.50 -0.51
N ALA A 174 1.40 -12.48 0.52
CA ALA A 174 1.29 -11.34 1.42
C ALA A 174 2.60 -11.11 2.19
N TYR A 175 3.27 -12.15 2.67
CA TYR A 175 4.62 -12.03 3.25
C TYR A 175 5.64 -11.51 2.23
N GLN A 176 5.61 -12.00 0.98
CA GLN A 176 6.48 -11.52 -0.09
C GLN A 176 6.25 -10.04 -0.40
N MET A 177 5.00 -9.59 -0.44
CA MET A 177 4.66 -8.17 -0.65
C MET A 177 5.27 -7.28 0.43
N LEU A 178 5.13 -7.66 1.70
CA LEU A 178 5.73 -6.93 2.83
C LEU A 178 7.25 -6.87 2.73
N MET A 179 7.87 -7.94 2.22
CA MET A 179 9.31 -8.00 2.00
C MET A 179 9.78 -7.07 0.90
N LEU A 180 9.13 -7.14 -0.25
CA LEU A 180 9.44 -6.34 -1.42
C LEU A 180 9.27 -4.86 -1.09
N ARG A 181 8.24 -4.51 -0.31
CA ARG A 181 8.06 -3.18 0.28
C ARG A 181 9.25 -2.78 1.16
N ALA A 182 9.64 -3.61 2.12
CA ALA A 182 10.74 -3.30 3.03
C ALA A 182 12.09 -3.18 2.30
N GLN A 183 12.37 -4.06 1.32
CA GLN A 183 13.56 -4.00 0.47
C GLN A 183 13.60 -2.70 -0.34
N PHE A 184 12.50 -2.37 -1.02
CA PHE A 184 12.44 -1.14 -1.81
C PHE A 184 12.63 0.09 -0.93
N LEU A 185 11.93 0.14 0.21
CA LEU A 185 12.05 1.27 1.12
C LEU A 185 13.50 1.39 1.62
N LYS A 186 14.18 0.29 1.97
CA LYS A 186 15.59 0.35 2.35
C LYS A 186 16.49 0.81 1.20
N SER A 187 16.49 0.11 0.08
CA SER A 187 17.43 0.32 -1.01
C SER A 187 17.21 1.68 -1.67
N TYR A 188 15.95 2.04 -1.92
CA TYR A 188 15.63 3.32 -2.54
C TYR A 188 15.76 4.48 -1.55
N PHE A 189 15.29 4.40 -0.29
CA PHE A 189 15.41 5.55 0.63
C PHE A 189 16.80 5.75 1.21
N LEU A 190 17.44 4.69 1.70
CA LEU A 190 18.71 4.84 2.40
C LEU A 190 19.88 5.07 1.45
N GLN A 191 19.88 4.39 0.30
CA GLN A 191 21.07 4.34 -0.54
C GLN A 191 20.99 5.33 -1.71
N GLU A 192 19.80 5.60 -2.26
CA GLU A 192 19.68 6.37 -3.50
C GLU A 192 18.64 7.52 -3.49
N GLY A 193 17.87 7.69 -2.40
CA GLY A 193 16.66 8.54 -2.38
C GLY A 193 16.70 9.66 -1.34
N VAL A 194 15.55 9.98 -0.75
CA VAL A 194 15.33 11.16 0.13
C VAL A 194 16.28 11.23 1.33
N LEU A 195 16.85 10.09 1.77
CA LEU A 195 17.79 10.03 2.90
C LEU A 195 19.24 9.79 2.48
N ALA A 196 19.53 9.68 1.18
CA ALA A 196 20.91 9.63 0.69
C ALA A 196 21.65 10.95 1.02
N THR A 197 20.93 12.06 0.93
CA THR A 197 21.34 13.39 1.41
C THR A 197 20.56 13.76 2.68
N ALA A 198 21.12 14.65 3.51
CA ALA A 198 20.37 15.16 4.66
C ALA A 198 19.13 15.91 4.15
N PRO A 199 17.93 15.71 4.73
CA PRO A 199 16.72 16.39 4.28
C PRO A 199 16.90 17.87 4.53
N ASP A 200 16.71 18.69 3.51
CA ASP A 200 16.97 20.12 3.61
C ASP A 200 15.71 20.94 3.96
N ASN A 201 14.54 20.29 3.95
CA ASN A 201 13.26 20.92 4.22
C ASN A 201 12.27 20.01 4.98
N VAL A 202 11.23 20.64 5.55
CA VAL A 202 10.20 19.99 6.37
C VAL A 202 9.44 18.91 5.57
N GLY A 203 9.16 19.15 4.29
CA GLY A 203 8.44 18.18 3.46
C GLY A 203 9.23 16.90 3.20
N GLU A 204 10.56 16.98 3.12
CA GLU A 204 11.43 15.81 3.02
C GLU A 204 11.55 15.05 4.34
N LEU A 205 11.57 15.77 5.47
CA LEU A 205 11.53 15.16 6.80
C LEU A 205 10.22 14.40 7.04
N ASP A 206 9.07 14.98 6.67
CA ASP A 206 7.77 14.33 6.80
C ASP A 206 7.67 13.06 5.93
N LYS A 207 8.18 13.14 4.69
CA LYS A 207 8.31 11.97 3.82
C LYS A 207 9.16 10.90 4.47
N ALA A 208 10.35 11.25 4.95
CA ALA A 208 11.24 10.31 5.63
C ALA A 208 10.58 9.63 6.83
N HIS A 209 9.87 10.40 7.65
CA HIS A 209 9.10 9.89 8.77
C HIS A 209 7.99 8.90 8.35
N ASP A 210 7.22 9.23 7.31
CA ASP A 210 6.20 8.34 6.74
C ASP A 210 6.80 7.00 6.27
N TYR A 211 7.94 7.05 5.56
CA TYR A 211 8.63 5.85 5.10
C TYR A 211 9.16 4.99 6.26
N LEU A 212 9.74 5.61 7.28
CA LEU A 212 10.21 4.92 8.48
C LEU A 212 9.06 4.26 9.22
N THR A 213 7.91 4.94 9.31
CA THR A 213 6.71 4.39 9.93
C THR A 213 6.22 3.15 9.17
N LYS A 214 6.15 3.22 7.83
CA LYS A 214 5.77 2.09 6.96
C LYS A 214 6.72 0.90 7.09
N LEU A 215 8.00 1.17 7.28
CA LEU A 215 9.03 0.14 7.46
C LEU A 215 8.98 -0.48 8.86
N PHE A 216 8.83 0.35 9.90
CA PHE A 216 8.67 -0.11 11.29
C PHE A 216 7.44 -1.00 11.47
N PHE A 217 6.37 -0.70 10.75
CA PHE A 217 5.20 -1.58 10.71
C PHE A 217 5.52 -3.01 10.23
N VAL A 218 6.38 -3.18 9.21
CA VAL A 218 6.74 -4.50 8.68
C VAL A 218 7.66 -5.29 9.63
N ILE A 219 8.63 -4.63 10.26
CA ILE A 219 9.61 -5.29 11.16
C ILE A 219 9.02 -5.69 12.52
N ASP A 220 7.93 -5.04 12.92
CA ASP A 220 7.26 -5.26 14.20
C ASP A 220 6.30 -6.45 14.15
N LEU A 221 6.10 -7.04 12.97
CA LEU A 221 5.27 -8.21 12.83
C LEU A 221 5.85 -9.40 13.62
N PRO A 222 5.02 -10.17 14.34
CA PRO A 222 5.47 -11.35 15.09
C PRO A 222 6.25 -12.35 14.21
N ASP A 223 5.84 -12.42 12.94
CA ASP A 223 6.40 -13.28 11.91
C ASP A 223 7.32 -12.53 10.93
N ALA A 224 7.95 -11.42 11.34
CA ALA A 224 8.86 -10.66 10.47
C ALA A 224 9.99 -11.53 9.88
N ALA A 225 10.36 -12.65 10.53
CA ALA A 225 11.30 -13.62 9.98
C ALA A 225 10.76 -14.42 8.77
N LYS A 226 9.44 -14.60 8.66
CA LYS A 226 8.77 -15.24 7.51
C LYS A 226 8.64 -14.31 6.30
N VAL A 227 8.92 -13.03 6.48
CA VAL A 227 8.95 -12.03 5.41
C VAL A 227 10.12 -12.30 4.43
N ALA A 228 11.07 -13.20 4.71
CA ALA A 228 12.09 -13.55 3.72
C ALA A 228 11.51 -14.23 2.47
N TYR A 229 11.69 -13.61 1.29
CA TYR A 229 11.34 -14.24 0.01
C TYR A 229 12.46 -15.18 -0.46
N LYS A 230 12.06 -16.36 -0.91
CA LYS A 230 12.94 -17.34 -1.55
C LYS A 230 12.76 -17.28 -3.05
N LEU A 231 13.80 -16.85 -3.76
CA LEU A 231 13.85 -16.98 -5.21
C LEU A 231 13.94 -18.47 -5.55
N SER A 232 13.02 -18.95 -6.36
CA SER A 232 13.06 -20.30 -6.92
C SER A 232 13.01 -20.23 -8.44
N THR A 233 13.90 -20.96 -9.11
CA THR A 233 13.86 -21.16 -10.55
C THR A 233 14.64 -22.43 -10.90
N LYS A 234 14.27 -23.11 -11.98
CA LYS A 234 14.97 -24.32 -12.43
C LYS A 234 16.30 -24.03 -13.15
N TYR A 235 16.52 -22.79 -13.59
CA TYR A 235 17.62 -22.42 -14.49
C TYR A 235 18.86 -21.87 -13.79
N LEU A 236 18.72 -21.41 -12.56
CA LEU A 236 19.87 -21.02 -11.75
C LEU A 236 20.42 -22.24 -11.03
N PRO A 237 21.76 -22.40 -10.96
CA PRO A 237 22.36 -23.47 -10.18
C PRO A 237 21.80 -23.48 -8.75
N LYS A 238 21.40 -24.65 -8.24
CA LYS A 238 20.84 -24.77 -6.87
C LYS A 238 21.75 -24.13 -5.80
N ASN A 239 23.07 -24.20 -5.99
CA ASN A 239 24.04 -23.57 -5.10
C ASN A 239 23.97 -22.04 -5.15
N PHE A 240 23.80 -21.46 -6.34
CA PHE A 240 23.59 -20.02 -6.51
C PHE A 240 22.28 -19.57 -5.84
N LEU A 241 21.19 -20.30 -6.08
CA LEU A 241 19.89 -20.02 -5.44
C LEU A 241 19.97 -20.11 -3.92
N ARG A 242 20.66 -21.12 -3.40
CA ARG A 242 20.87 -21.27 -1.96
C ARG A 242 21.65 -20.08 -1.39
N GLU A 243 22.68 -19.61 -2.09
CA GLU A 243 23.47 -18.46 -1.68
C GLU A 243 22.65 -17.16 -1.71
N VAL A 244 21.90 -16.91 -2.79
CA VAL A 244 21.02 -15.73 -2.89
C VAL A 244 19.94 -15.75 -1.82
N ASN A 245 19.30 -16.90 -1.59
CA ASN A 245 18.26 -17.02 -0.57
C ASN A 245 18.83 -16.89 0.84
N ALA A 246 20.02 -17.43 1.12
CA ALA A 246 20.71 -17.22 2.40
C ALA A 246 21.03 -15.74 2.62
N LYS A 247 21.56 -15.05 1.59
CA LYS A 247 21.81 -13.60 1.61
C LYS A 247 20.52 -12.81 1.85
N ASN A 248 19.38 -13.21 1.26
CA ASN A 248 18.09 -12.58 1.51
C ASN A 248 17.61 -12.80 2.95
N GLU A 249 17.71 -14.02 3.49
CA GLU A 249 17.34 -14.32 4.87
C GLU A 249 18.21 -13.54 5.87
N ASP A 250 19.52 -13.49 5.64
CA ASP A 250 20.46 -12.72 6.46
C ASP A 250 20.19 -11.21 6.33
N PHE A 251 19.89 -10.74 5.12
CA PHE A 251 19.46 -9.35 4.91
C PHE A 251 18.20 -9.02 5.71
N VAL A 252 17.20 -9.90 5.76
CA VAL A 252 15.99 -9.67 6.59
C VAL A 252 16.35 -9.59 8.06
N LYS A 253 17.12 -10.57 8.56
CA LYS A 253 17.51 -10.61 9.97
C LYS A 253 18.31 -9.37 10.37
N GLU A 254 19.31 -8.99 9.58
CA GLU A 254 20.14 -7.82 9.83
C GLU A 254 19.35 -6.52 9.66
N SER A 255 18.47 -6.44 8.66
CA SER A 255 17.60 -5.26 8.49
C SER A 255 16.64 -5.13 9.68
N VAL A 256 15.95 -6.18 10.10
CA VAL A 256 15.06 -6.15 11.29
C VAL A 256 15.83 -5.73 12.53
N LYS A 257 17.05 -6.26 12.74
CA LYS A 257 17.91 -5.89 13.86
C LYS A 257 18.35 -4.43 13.79
N PHE A 258 18.81 -3.98 12.63
CA PHE A 258 19.18 -2.58 12.38
C PHE A 258 17.99 -1.65 12.62
N TRP A 259 16.83 -1.95 12.07
CA TRP A 259 15.66 -1.10 12.20
C TRP A 259 15.09 -1.07 13.61
N ARG A 260 15.15 -2.18 14.36
CA ARG A 260 14.83 -2.17 15.81
C ARG A 260 15.83 -1.31 16.58
N LYS A 261 17.12 -1.36 16.23
CA LYS A 261 18.12 -0.45 16.82
C LYS A 261 17.81 1.01 16.47
N LEU A 262 17.51 1.33 15.21
CA LEU A 262 17.13 2.67 14.76
C LEU A 262 15.88 3.17 15.50
N ARG A 263 14.82 2.36 15.56
CA ARG A 263 13.59 2.70 16.30
C ARG A 263 13.89 3.00 17.76
N ASN A 264 14.63 2.11 18.42
CA ASN A 264 15.03 2.32 19.80
C ASN A 264 15.84 3.60 19.92
N ALA A 265 16.75 3.86 18.97
CA ALA A 265 17.59 5.04 18.88
C ALA A 265 16.82 6.35 18.71
N VAL A 266 15.68 6.29 18.03
CA VAL A 266 14.78 7.42 17.79
C VAL A 266 13.80 7.62 18.94
N SER A 267 13.54 6.60 19.77
CA SER A 267 12.79 6.79 21.02
C SER A 267 13.61 7.60 22.03
N ASP A 268 12.95 8.49 22.77
CA ASP A 268 13.51 9.51 23.68
C ASP A 268 14.54 8.98 24.73
N ASN A 269 14.68 7.67 24.88
CA ASN A 269 15.50 7.02 25.92
C ASN A 269 16.74 6.27 25.40
N PHE A 270 17.20 6.47 24.16
CA PHE A 270 18.38 5.74 23.69
C PHE A 270 19.70 6.41 24.08
N PRO A 271 20.56 5.75 24.88
CA PRO A 271 21.83 6.31 25.31
C PRO A 271 22.77 6.53 24.11
N ALA A 272 23.46 7.68 24.08
CA ALA A 272 24.43 8.03 23.04
C ALA A 272 25.54 6.96 22.86
N GLU A 273 25.89 6.30 23.95
CA GLU A 273 26.87 5.20 24.01
C GLU A 273 26.50 4.01 23.11
N LYS A 274 25.19 3.76 22.90
CA LYS A 274 24.71 2.68 22.03
C LYS A 274 24.71 3.05 20.54
N LEU A 275 24.90 4.32 20.20
CA LEU A 275 25.05 4.79 18.82
C LEU A 275 26.45 4.52 18.27
N ALA A 276 27.47 4.55 19.13
CA ALA A 276 28.87 4.31 18.74
C ALA A 276 29.11 2.90 18.15
N GLY A 277 28.23 1.94 18.42
CA GLY A 277 28.30 0.57 17.86
C GLY A 277 27.56 0.37 16.54
N LEU A 278 27.02 1.44 15.94
CA LEU A 278 26.38 1.42 14.61
C LEU A 278 27.39 1.76 13.51
N SER A 279 27.12 1.37 12.26
CA SER A 279 27.94 1.82 11.12
C SER A 279 27.81 3.34 10.93
N PRO A 280 28.75 4.02 10.25
CA PRO A 280 28.66 5.47 10.02
C PRO A 280 27.34 5.90 9.34
N ASP A 281 26.87 5.11 8.37
CA ASP A 281 25.61 5.38 7.66
C ASP A 281 24.40 5.25 8.60
N ASP A 282 24.43 4.24 9.46
CA ASP A 282 23.40 3.99 10.47
C ASP A 282 23.35 5.10 11.54
N GLN A 283 24.52 5.59 11.99
CA GLN A 283 24.62 6.70 12.94
C GLN A 283 24.05 7.99 12.34
N ARG A 284 24.39 8.27 11.08
CA ARG A 284 23.87 9.42 10.33
C ARG A 284 22.34 9.36 10.21
N LEU A 285 21.80 8.18 9.92
CA LEU A 285 20.37 7.97 9.83
C LEU A 285 19.66 8.23 11.18
N VAL A 286 20.20 7.72 12.29
CA VAL A 286 19.65 8.01 13.63
C VAL A 286 19.62 9.51 13.90
N ALA A 287 20.72 10.21 13.62
CA ALA A 287 20.82 11.64 13.87
C ALA A 287 19.78 12.42 13.07
N MET A 288 19.62 12.09 11.78
CA MET A 288 18.61 12.69 10.91
C MET A 288 17.18 12.46 11.42
N VAL A 289 16.86 11.26 11.90
CA VAL A 289 15.51 10.95 12.39
C VAL A 289 15.22 11.63 13.73
N ARG A 290 16.21 11.74 14.62
CA ARG A 290 16.08 12.52 15.85
C ARG A 290 15.84 13.99 15.56
N GLU A 291 16.64 14.57 14.68
CA GLU A 291 16.49 15.97 14.26
C GLU A 291 15.12 16.23 13.59
N ALA A 292 14.59 15.25 12.84
CA ALA A 292 13.23 15.30 12.31
C ALA A 292 12.16 15.29 13.40
N ALA A 293 12.31 14.40 14.40
CA ALA A 293 11.37 14.26 15.51
C ALA A 293 11.34 15.52 16.40
N ASP A 294 12.50 16.08 16.71
CA ASP A 294 12.65 17.28 17.53
C ASP A 294 12.04 18.52 16.85
N ARG A 295 12.25 18.69 15.53
CA ARG A 295 11.65 19.81 14.77
C ARG A 295 10.14 19.71 14.64
N ASN A 296 9.59 18.49 14.48
CA ASN A 296 8.15 18.29 14.43
C ASN A 296 7.48 18.59 15.80
N TRP A 297 8.20 18.35 16.90
CA TRP A 297 7.75 18.72 18.25
C TRP A 297 7.73 20.24 18.47
N GLU A 298 8.74 20.96 18.00
CA GLU A 298 8.78 22.43 18.11
C GLU A 298 7.69 23.13 17.27
N GLN A 299 7.35 22.60 16.09
CA GLN A 299 6.28 23.15 15.24
C GLN A 299 4.86 22.85 15.77
N ARG A 300 4.71 21.89 16.70
CA ARG A 300 3.43 21.55 17.34
C ARG A 300 3.18 22.29 18.65
N LYS A 301 4.15 23.10 19.12
CA LYS A 301 4.00 24.01 20.24
C LYS A 301 3.56 25.39 19.76
#